data_AF-A0A961U3P1-F1
#
_entry.id   AF-A0A961U3P1-F1
#
_cell.length_a   1.000
_cell.length_b   1.000
_cell.length_c   1.000
_cell.angle_alpha   90.00
_cell.angle_beta   90.00
_cell.angle_gamma   90.00
#
_symmetry.space_group_name_H-M   'P 1'
#
loop_
_entity.id
_entity.type
_entity.pdbx_description
1 polymer ?
#
loop_
_entity_poly.entity_id
_entity_poly.type
_entity_poly.pdbx_seq_one_letter_code
_entity_poly.pdbx_strand_id
1 'polypeptide(L)' 'MSGTEPIVEIGFVIVKPNGSPWDEYLYPSREAAERIAGLIDPILTVWPSRRIRSVRKANEMEIRGWTDLIIDRGGE' A
#
# COMPACT_ATOMS: atom_id res chain seq x y z
N MET A 1 -2.97 19.91 24.40
CA MET A 1 -2.14 19.61 23.21
C MET A 1 -1.68 18.17 23.35
N SER A 2 -2.22 17.24 22.55
CA SER A 2 -1.71 15.87 22.47
C SER A 2 -1.35 15.62 21.02
N GLY A 3 -0.12 16.00 20.69
CA GLY A 3 0.48 15.78 19.40
C GLY A 3 1.05 14.36 19.30
N THR A 4 0.60 13.62 18.29
CA THR A 4 1.44 12.80 17.42
C THR A 4 0.66 12.52 16.12
N GLU A 5 0.49 13.54 15.29
CA GLU A 5 0.34 13.32 13.84
C GLU A 5 1.75 13.45 13.25
N PRO A 6 2.22 12.65 12.28
CA PRO A 6 1.60 11.58 11.49
C PRO A 6 2.39 10.24 11.57
N ILE A 7 1.83 9.13 11.09
CA ILE A 7 2.66 8.04 10.56
C ILE A 7 2.27 7.85 9.11
N VAL A 8 3.22 8.14 8.23
CA VAL A 8 3.23 7.79 6.81
C VAL A 8 4.41 6.84 6.64
N GLU A 9 4.16 5.55 6.86
CA GLU A 9 5.18 4.52 6.66
C GLU A 9 5.19 4.22 5.16
N ILE A 10 6.27 4.59 4.47
CA ILE A 10 6.48 4.28 3.04
C ILE A 10 6.96 2.83 2.96
N GLY A 11 6.28 2.02 2.16
CA GLY A 11 6.66 0.66 1.86
C GLY A 11 6.08 0.22 0.53
N PHE A 12 5.90 -1.09 0.38
CA PHE A 12 5.40 -1.70 -0.85
C PHE A 12 4.22 -2.59 -0.54
N VAL A 13 3.25 -2.64 -1.44
CA VAL A 13 2.09 -3.55 -1.36
C VAL A 13 2.05 -4.40 -2.61
N ILE A 14 1.50 -5.58 -2.45
CA ILE A 14 1.20 -6.48 -3.55
C ILE A 14 -0.26 -6.23 -3.95
N VAL A 15 -0.53 -6.00 -5.23
CA VAL A 15 -1.88 -5.80 -5.75
C VAL A 15 -2.24 -6.84 -6.80
N LYS A 16 -3.53 -7.11 -6.85
CA LYS A 16 -4.17 -7.90 -7.90
C LYS A 16 -4.33 -7.06 -9.17
N PRO A 17 -4.53 -7.70 -10.35
CA PRO A 17 -4.77 -7.00 -11.61
C PRO A 17 -5.96 -6.03 -11.59
N ASN A 18 -6.95 -6.29 -10.71
CA ASN A 18 -8.11 -5.41 -10.53
C ASN A 18 -7.81 -4.16 -9.66
N GLY A 19 -6.56 -3.96 -9.22
CA GLY A 19 -6.12 -2.81 -8.45
C GLY A 19 -6.39 -2.87 -6.95
N SER A 20 -6.99 -3.96 -6.45
CA SER A 20 -7.14 -4.22 -5.01
C SER A 20 -5.88 -4.86 -4.42
N PRO A 21 -5.57 -4.64 -3.13
CA PRO A 21 -4.44 -5.28 -2.48
C PRO A 21 -4.64 -6.80 -2.43
N TRP A 22 -3.53 -7.52 -2.53
CA TRP A 22 -3.50 -8.97 -2.36
C TRP A 22 -3.54 -9.35 -0.89
N ASP A 23 -2.73 -8.68 -0.06
CA ASP A 23 -2.69 -8.82 1.41
C ASP A 23 -2.65 -7.45 2.11
N GLU A 24 -2.73 -7.49 3.44
CA GLU A 24 -2.84 -6.33 4.32
C GLU A 24 -1.47 -5.81 4.80
N TYR A 25 -0.40 -6.47 4.38
CA TYR A 25 0.96 -6.19 4.82
C TYR A 25 1.60 -5.09 3.97
N LEU A 26 2.17 -4.09 4.65
CA LEU A 26 3.08 -3.14 4.04
C LEU A 26 4.49 -3.72 4.15
N TYR A 27 5.08 -4.04 3.00
CA TYR A 27 6.43 -4.58 2.91
C TYR A 27 7.46 -3.45 3.03
N PRO A 28 8.57 -3.66 3.77
CA PRO A 28 9.57 -2.62 3.98
C PRO A 28 10.41 -2.30 2.73
N SER A 29 10.46 -3.20 1.74
CA SER A 29 11.17 -3.00 0.47
C SER A 29 10.46 -3.65 -0.70
N ARG A 30 10.81 -3.20 -1.92
CA ARG A 30 10.29 -3.74 -3.18
C ARG A 30 10.69 -5.19 -3.36
N GLU A 31 11.95 -5.54 -3.06
CA GLU A 31 12.44 -6.92 -3.21
C GLU A 31 11.71 -7.89 -2.29
N ALA A 32 11.37 -7.47 -1.06
CA ALA A 32 10.59 -8.28 -0.14
C ALA A 32 9.19 -8.57 -0.69
N ALA A 33 8.52 -7.55 -1.21
CA ALA A 33 7.20 -7.68 -1.84
C ALA A 33 7.27 -8.53 -3.12
N GLU A 34 8.27 -8.32 -3.98
CA GLU A 34 8.44 -9.07 -5.24
C GLU A 34 8.74 -10.54 -4.99
N ARG A 35 9.54 -10.86 -3.96
CA ARG A 35 9.80 -12.24 -3.57
C ARG A 35 8.53 -12.95 -3.15
N ILE A 36 7.66 -12.30 -2.36
CA ILE A 36 6.38 -12.88 -1.97
C ILE A 36 5.44 -12.98 -3.18
N ALA A 37 5.29 -11.92 -3.96
CA ALA A 37 4.46 -11.92 -5.16
C ALA A 37 4.85 -13.05 -6.12
N GLY A 38 6.14 -13.22 -6.40
CA GLY A 38 6.65 -14.27 -7.30
C GLY A 38 6.50 -15.70 -6.75
N LEU A 39 6.42 -15.88 -5.43
CA LEU A 39 6.11 -17.19 -4.82
C LEU A 39 4.63 -17.55 -4.93
N ILE A 40 3.75 -16.54 -4.95
CA ILE A 40 2.31 -16.73 -4.93
C ILE A 40 1.74 -16.81 -6.34
N ASP A 41 1.90 -15.76 -7.13
CA ASP A 41 1.39 -15.68 -8.50
C ASP A 41 2.06 -14.53 -9.27
N PRO A 42 2.65 -14.80 -10.45
CA PRO A 42 3.28 -13.76 -11.27
C PRO A 42 2.32 -12.67 -11.80
N ILE A 43 1.00 -12.86 -11.72
CA ILE A 43 0.04 -11.80 -12.11
C ILE A 43 -0.03 -10.66 -11.08
N LEU A 44 0.53 -10.87 -9.89
CA LEU A 44 0.54 -9.87 -8.83
C LEU A 44 1.57 -8.79 -9.13
N THR A 45 1.18 -7.54 -8.92
CA THR A 45 2.04 -6.37 -9.16
C THR A 45 2.47 -5.76 -7.83
N VAL A 46 3.69 -5.24 -7.75
CA VAL A 46 4.20 -4.54 -6.57
C VAL A 46 4.16 -3.05 -6.80
N TRP A 47 3.57 -2.30 -5.87
CA TRP A 47 3.50 -0.84 -5.91
C TRP A 47 4.03 -0.22 -4.63
N PRO A 48 4.64 0.97 -4.70
CA PRO A 48 4.89 1.76 -3.51
C PRO A 48 3.57 2.14 -2.85
N SER A 49 3.57 2.20 -1.53
CA SER A 49 2.37 2.45 -0.74
C SER A 49 2.72 3.15 0.55
N ARG A 50 1.73 3.87 1.08
CA ARG A 50 1.84 4.64 2.30
C ARG A 50 0.77 4.17 3.27
N ARG A 51 1.16 3.83 4.49
CA ARG A 51 0.20 3.64 5.59
C ARG A 51 -0.08 4.99 6.23
N ILE A 52 -1.29 5.52 6.13
CA ILE A 52 -1.67 6.80 6.72
C ILE A 52 -2.72 6.59 7.81
N ARG A 53 -2.38 6.86 9.07
CA ARG A 53 -3.26 6.64 10.23
C ARG A 53 -4.41 7.67 10.40
N SER A 54 -4.51 8.65 9.52
CA SER A 54 -5.58 9.66 9.54
C SER A 54 -5.52 10.48 8.26
N VAL A 55 -6.49 10.32 7.36
CA VAL A 55 -6.65 11.30 6.27
C VAL A 55 -8.08 11.79 6.17
N ARG A 56 -8.34 12.94 6.78
CA ARG A 56 -9.38 13.84 6.28
C ARG A 56 -8.84 14.46 4.97
N LYS A 57 -9.08 13.82 3.81
CA LYS A 57 -8.74 14.23 2.43
C LYS A 57 -7.44 13.65 1.80
N ALA A 58 -7.30 12.33 1.68
CA ALA A 58 -6.39 11.80 0.67
C ALA A 58 -7.13 11.71 -0.66
N ASN A 59 -6.54 12.24 -1.74
CA ASN A 59 -7.03 12.10 -3.12
C ASN A 59 -6.65 10.75 -3.74
N GLU A 60 -6.57 9.69 -2.92
CA GLU A 60 -6.15 8.36 -3.37
C GLU A 60 -7.30 7.37 -3.19
N MET A 61 -7.40 6.46 -4.16
CA MET A 61 -8.47 5.49 -4.28
C MET A 61 -8.60 4.69 -2.99
N GLU A 62 -9.60 5.05 -2.18
CA GLU A 62 -9.91 4.38 -0.93
C GLU A 62 -10.24 2.91 -1.23
N ILE A 63 -9.37 2.00 -0.81
CA ILE A 63 -9.61 0.57 -0.99
C ILE A 63 -10.65 0.17 0.03
N ARG A 64 -11.86 -0.13 -0.44
CA ARG A 64 -13.00 -0.51 0.42
C ARG A 64 -12.60 -1.59 1.44
N GLY A 65 -12.71 -1.27 2.72
CA GLY A 65 -12.32 -2.10 3.86
C GLY A 65 -11.10 -1.59 4.63
N TRP A 66 -10.34 -0.64 4.05
CA TRP A 66 -9.08 -0.13 4.58
C TRP A 66 -9.14 1.39 4.71
N THR A 67 -9.22 1.91 5.93
CA THR A 67 -9.22 3.36 6.20
C THR A 67 -7.81 3.98 6.18
N ASP A 68 -6.75 3.16 6.22
CA ASP A 68 -5.38 3.63 6.49
C ASP A 68 -4.33 3.29 5.41
N LEU A 69 -4.71 2.68 4.27
CA LEU A 69 -3.76 2.27 3.23
C LEU A 69 -3.97 3.05 1.94
N ILE A 70 -2.87 3.58 1.42
CA ILE A 70 -2.83 4.36 0.19
C ILE A 70 -1.87 3.71 -0.80
N ILE A 71 -2.34 3.45 -2.02
CA ILE A 71 -1.51 2.90 -3.08
C ILE A 71 -1.09 4.02 -4.03
N ASP A 72 0.20 4.36 -3.98
CA ASP A 72 0.83 5.25 -4.95
C ASP A 72 1.26 4.39 -6.13
N ARG A 73 0.52 4.44 -7.23
CA ARG A 73 0.86 3.65 -8.41
C ARG A 73 2.04 4.24 -9.20
N GLY A 74 2.71 5.29 -8.72
CA GLY A 74 3.72 6.00 -9.49
C GLY A 74 3.12 6.59 -10.76
N GLY A 75 2.82 7.87 -10.75
CA GLY A 75 2.55 8.59 -12.01
C GLY A 75 3.78 8.51 -12.92
N GLU A 76 3.53 8.43 -14.24
CA GLU A 76 4.53 8.39 -15.31
C GLU A 76 5.81 9.24 -15.08
#